data_AF-R5KMW5-F1
#
_entry.id   AF-R5KMW5-F1
#
_cell.length_a   1.000
_cell.length_b   1.000
_cell.length_c   1.000
_cell.angle_alpha   90.00
_cell.angle_beta   90.00
_cell.angle_gamma   90.00
#
_symmetry.space_group_name_H-M   'P 1'
#
loop_
_entity.id
_entity.type
_entity.pdbx_description
1 polymer ?
#
loop_
_entity_poly.entity_id
_entity_poly.type
_entity_poly.pdbx_seq_one_letter_code
_entity_poly.pdbx_strand_id
1 'polypeptide(L)'
;MKKFFANLAVKFQRFMYGRYGMDQLYRALLWFYLAAILLAMILGRAVDGIFYTVFSVIAWGIFIFAFLRVFSKKTENRRRENENWLKFTGIFKKKFKLLGNRWKFRKTHVFRTCPGCKCVLRMKKVKGKHMAQCPHCGKKFEFKVLF
;
A
#
# COMPACT_ATOMS: atom_id res chain seq x y z
N MET A 1 26.38 4.74 -30.59
CA MET A 1 25.89 4.40 -29.24
C MET A 1 24.40 4.06 -29.15
N LYS A 2 23.48 4.83 -29.75
CA LYS A 2 22.01 4.58 -29.65
C LYS A 2 21.57 3.18 -30.13
N LYS A 3 22.18 2.64 -31.20
CA LYS A 3 21.87 1.31 -31.74
C LYS A 3 22.24 0.15 -30.79
N PHE A 4 23.29 0.31 -29.98
CA PHE A 4 23.74 -0.72 -29.03
C PHE A 4 22.71 -0.92 -27.91
N PHE A 5 22.27 0.17 -27.28
CA PHE A 5 21.25 0.14 -26.23
C PHE A 5 19.90 -0.37 -26.73
N ALA A 6 19.50 -0.01 -27.96
CA ALA A 6 18.28 -0.53 -28.57
C ALA A 6 18.34 -2.06 -28.75
N ASN A 7 19.45 -2.60 -29.25
CA ASN A 7 19.64 -4.04 -29.41
C ASN A 7 19.66 -4.78 -28.07
N LEU A 8 20.28 -4.19 -27.04
CA LEU A 8 20.28 -4.76 -25.69
C LEU A 8 18.87 -4.78 -25.09
N ALA A 9 18.10 -3.71 -25.26
CA ALA A 9 16.71 -3.64 -24.81
C ALA A 9 15.83 -4.70 -25.49
N VAL A 10 15.97 -4.90 -26.80
CA VAL A 10 15.22 -5.94 -27.54
C VAL A 10 15.58 -7.35 -27.06
N LYS A 11 16.88 -7.63 -26.85
CA LYS A 11 17.33 -8.90 -26.27
C LYS A 11 16.75 -9.12 -24.86
N PHE A 12 16.74 -8.08 -24.04
CA PHE A 12 16.17 -8.13 -22.70
C PHE A 12 14.64 -8.33 -22.72
N GLN A 13 13.91 -7.68 -23.62
CA GLN A 13 12.48 -7.88 -23.81
C GLN A 13 12.15 -9.31 -24.23
N ARG A 14 12.92 -9.90 -25.16
CA ARG A 14 12.77 -11.31 -25.54
C ARG A 14 13.04 -12.25 -24.36
N PHE A 15 14.03 -11.92 -23.52
CA PHE A 15 14.25 -12.67 -22.29
C PHE A 15 13.07 -12.50 -21.31
N MET A 16 12.50 -11.31 -21.16
CA MET A 16 11.32 -11.11 -20.29
C MET A 16 10.03 -11.75 -20.82
N TYR A 17 10.00 -12.21 -22.06
CA TYR A 17 8.84 -12.87 -22.64
C TYR A 17 8.47 -14.14 -21.85
N GLY A 18 7.20 -14.23 -21.42
CA GLY A 18 6.69 -15.35 -20.62
C GLY A 18 7.13 -15.36 -19.15
N ARG A 19 7.79 -14.31 -18.65
CA ARG A 19 8.10 -14.12 -17.22
C ARG A 19 7.13 -13.11 -16.59
N TYR A 20 7.05 -13.12 -15.26
CA TYR A 20 6.04 -12.34 -14.54
C TYR A 20 6.28 -10.82 -14.57
N GLY A 21 7.52 -10.37 -14.38
CA GLY A 21 7.86 -8.95 -14.40
C GLY A 21 7.65 -8.22 -13.05
N MET A 22 7.55 -6.89 -13.11
CA MET A 22 7.46 -6.01 -11.94
C MET A 22 6.01 -5.82 -11.47
N ASP A 23 5.71 -6.06 -10.19
CA ASP A 23 4.38 -5.89 -9.59
C ASP A 23 4.36 -4.98 -8.33
N GLN A 24 3.19 -4.83 -7.70
CA GLN A 24 3.04 -3.99 -6.50
C GLN A 24 3.74 -4.60 -5.28
N LEU A 25 3.75 -5.92 -5.15
CA LEU A 25 4.50 -6.60 -4.09
C LEU A 25 6.01 -6.45 -4.27
N TYR A 26 6.54 -6.53 -5.50
CA TYR A 26 7.94 -6.22 -5.80
C TYR A 26 8.31 -4.80 -5.37
N ARG A 27 7.49 -3.80 -5.71
CA ARG A 27 7.71 -2.41 -5.26
C ARG A 27 7.70 -2.31 -3.73
N ALA A 28 6.80 -3.01 -3.05
CA ALA A 28 6.78 -3.05 -1.59
C ALA A 28 8.04 -3.70 -1.00
N LEU A 29 8.52 -4.81 -1.58
CA LEU A 29 9.77 -5.46 -1.18
C LEU A 29 10.98 -4.53 -1.35
N LEU A 30 11.01 -3.72 -2.43
CA LEU A 30 12.06 -2.70 -2.59
C LEU A 30 11.98 -1.60 -1.53
N TRP A 31 10.77 -1.17 -1.14
CA TRP A 31 10.61 -0.23 -0.03
C TRP A 31 11.05 -0.84 1.30
N PHE A 32 10.76 -2.12 1.55
CA PHE A 32 11.24 -2.81 2.75
C PHE A 32 12.75 -2.99 2.74
N TYR A 33 13.36 -3.31 1.60
CA TYR A 33 14.81 -3.33 1.43
C TYR A 33 15.43 -1.97 1.77
N LEU A 34 14.89 -0.88 1.20
CA LEU A 34 15.39 0.47 1.47
C LEU A 34 15.23 0.83 2.95
N ALA A 35 14.08 0.53 3.55
CA ALA A 35 13.84 0.76 4.98
C ALA A 35 14.80 -0.06 5.86
N ALA A 36 15.07 -1.32 5.52
CA ALA A 36 15.99 -2.19 6.25
C ALA A 36 17.43 -1.65 6.19
N ILE A 37 17.88 -1.14 5.04
CA ILE A 37 19.19 -0.49 4.91
C ILE A 37 19.26 0.80 5.73
N LEU A 38 18.23 1.64 5.65
CA LEU A 38 18.18 2.87 6.44
C LEU A 38 18.24 2.57 7.94
N LEU A 39 17.47 1.57 8.40
CA LEU A 39 17.52 1.10 9.79
C LEU A 39 18.87 0.52 10.16
N ALA A 40 19.49 -0.28 9.29
CA ALA A 40 20.84 -0.80 9.52
C ALA A 40 21.86 0.34 9.71
N MET A 41 21.80 1.39 8.89
CA MET A 41 22.72 2.53 8.99
C MET A 41 22.52 3.35 10.28
N ILE A 42 21.27 3.55 10.69
CA ILE A 42 20.94 4.32 11.91
C ILE A 42 21.31 3.52 13.16
N LEU A 43 20.88 2.25 13.23
CA LEU A 43 21.09 1.39 14.40
C LEU A 43 22.52 0.88 14.51
N GLY A 44 23.18 0.64 13.37
CA GLY A 44 24.58 0.21 13.33
C GLY A 44 25.55 1.26 13.87
N ARG A 45 25.17 2.54 13.87
CA ARG A 45 25.92 3.61 14.53
C ARG A 45 25.59 3.77 16.02
N ALA A 46 24.39 3.36 16.44
CA ALA A 46 23.84 3.67 17.75
C ALA A 46 23.93 2.52 18.77
N VAL A 47 23.96 1.26 18.32
CA VAL A 47 23.86 0.08 19.19
C VAL A 47 25.11 -0.80 19.09
N ASP A 48 25.30 -1.54 17.98
CA ASP A 48 26.45 -2.44 17.78
C ASP A 48 26.57 -2.90 16.30
N GLY A 49 27.78 -3.29 15.88
CA GLY A 49 28.06 -3.79 14.53
C GLY A 49 27.38 -5.12 14.17
N ILE A 50 26.97 -5.91 15.17
CA ILE A 50 26.23 -7.16 14.97
C ILE A 50 24.83 -6.87 14.41
N PHE A 51 24.13 -5.87 14.94
CA PHE A 51 22.81 -5.47 14.41
C PHE A 51 22.90 -4.97 12.98
N TYR A 52 23.94 -4.18 12.65
CA TYR A 52 24.19 -3.76 11.28
C TYR A 52 24.30 -4.96 10.33
N THR A 53 25.07 -5.99 10.73
CA THR A 53 25.28 -7.19 9.92
C THR A 53 23.98 -7.95 9.72
N VAL A 54 23.19 -8.16 10.78
CA VAL A 54 21.91 -8.87 10.71
C VAL A 54 20.92 -8.15 9.79
N PHE A 55 20.70 -6.84 9.98
CA PHE A 55 19.79 -6.07 9.12
C PHE A 55 20.27 -6.00 7.66
N SER A 56 21.58 -5.94 7.44
CA SER A 56 22.17 -5.94 6.10
C SER A 56 21.93 -7.26 5.38
N VAL A 57 22.12 -8.40 6.07
CA VAL A 57 21.85 -9.74 5.51
C VAL A 57 20.37 -9.90 5.18
N ILE A 58 19.47 -9.45 6.06
CA ILE A 58 18.02 -9.47 5.81
C ILE A 58 17.68 -8.61 4.58
N ALA A 59 18.24 -7.41 4.47
CA ALA A 59 18.02 -6.54 3.33
C ALA A 59 18.45 -7.22 2.02
N TRP A 60 19.66 -7.77 1.97
CA TRP A 60 20.14 -8.50 0.79
C TRP A 60 19.26 -9.72 0.46
N GLY A 61 18.78 -10.46 1.47
CA GLY A 61 17.84 -11.56 1.29
C GLY A 61 16.52 -11.11 0.65
N ILE A 62 15.94 -10.00 1.13
CA ILE A 62 14.72 -9.41 0.55
C ILE A 62 14.96 -8.97 -0.90
N PHE A 63 16.10 -8.33 -1.17
CA PHE A 63 16.45 -7.86 -2.51
C PHE A 63 16.60 -9.03 -3.50
N ILE A 64 17.36 -10.07 -3.14
CA ILE A 64 17.54 -11.26 -3.97
C ILE A 64 16.19 -11.93 -4.23
N PHE A 65 15.36 -12.10 -3.20
CA PHE A 65 14.03 -12.67 -3.34
C PHE A 65 13.14 -11.85 -4.28
N ALA A 66 13.17 -10.51 -4.18
CA ALA A 66 12.43 -9.63 -5.07
C ALA A 66 12.87 -9.81 -6.54
N PHE A 67 14.16 -9.96 -6.80
CA PHE A 67 14.68 -10.23 -8.15
C PHE A 67 14.25 -11.61 -8.67
N LEU A 68 14.40 -12.67 -7.86
CA LEU A 68 13.96 -14.02 -8.23
C LEU A 68 12.45 -14.08 -8.58
N ARG A 69 11.62 -13.27 -7.91
CA ARG A 69 10.19 -13.13 -8.21
C ARG A 69 9.94 -12.60 -9.63
N VAL A 70 10.66 -11.55 -10.03
CA VAL A 70 10.52 -10.90 -11.35
C VAL A 70 10.88 -11.86 -12.48
N PHE A 71 11.95 -12.64 -12.30
CA PHE A 71 12.43 -13.60 -13.30
C PHE A 71 11.68 -14.94 -13.30
N SER A 72 10.73 -15.15 -12.37
CA SER A 72 9.99 -16.40 -12.27
C SER A 72 9.06 -16.62 -13.46
N LYS A 73 9.00 -17.87 -13.93
CA LYS A 73 8.07 -18.33 -14.97
C LYS A 73 6.68 -18.73 -14.43
N LYS A 74 6.54 -18.88 -13.10
CA LYS A 74 5.27 -19.29 -12.45
C LYS A 74 4.33 -18.09 -12.28
N THR A 75 3.88 -17.52 -13.39
CA THR A 75 3.09 -16.27 -13.43
C THR A 75 1.81 -16.33 -12.61
N GLU A 76 1.06 -17.43 -12.68
CA GLU A 76 -0.23 -17.54 -11.99
C GLU A 76 -0.09 -17.54 -10.46
N ASN A 77 0.86 -18.32 -9.93
CA ASN A 77 1.13 -18.33 -8.48
C ASN A 77 1.58 -16.96 -7.98
N ARG A 78 2.40 -16.25 -8.76
CA ARG A 78 2.87 -14.89 -8.42
C ARG A 78 1.74 -13.87 -8.48
N ARG A 79 0.79 -14.00 -9.42
CA ARG A 79 -0.45 -13.19 -9.45
C ARG A 79 -1.26 -13.36 -8.19
N ARG A 80 -1.52 -14.60 -7.77
CA ARG A 80 -2.27 -14.89 -6.53
C ARG A 80 -1.60 -14.30 -5.29
N GLU A 81 -0.27 -14.39 -5.18
CA GLU A 81 0.47 -13.72 -4.10
C GLU A 81 0.29 -12.20 -4.11
N ASN A 82 0.36 -11.58 -5.30
CA ASN A 82 0.17 -10.13 -5.44
C ASN A 82 -1.28 -9.72 -5.13
N GLU A 83 -2.27 -10.51 -5.50
CA GLU A 83 -3.67 -10.26 -5.13
C GLU A 83 -3.89 -10.32 -3.63
N ASN A 84 -3.28 -11.28 -2.94
CA ASN A 84 -3.34 -11.35 -1.48
C ASN A 84 -2.69 -10.11 -0.85
N TRP A 85 -1.54 -9.68 -1.38
CA TRP A 85 -0.90 -8.44 -0.97
C TRP A 85 -1.79 -7.21 -1.20
N LEU A 86 -2.46 -7.13 -2.35
CA LEU A 86 -3.39 -6.04 -2.69
C LEU A 86 -4.61 -6.02 -1.77
N LYS A 87 -5.16 -7.19 -1.41
CA LYS A 87 -6.28 -7.29 -0.47
C LYS A 87 -5.85 -6.79 0.91
N PHE A 88 -4.69 -7.23 1.40
CA PHE A 88 -4.15 -6.81 2.69
C PHE A 88 -3.89 -5.30 2.71
N THR A 89 -3.08 -4.80 1.77
CA THR A 89 -2.74 -3.36 1.68
C THR A 89 -3.97 -2.49 1.38
N GLY A 90 -4.95 -3.02 0.66
CA GLY A 90 -6.21 -2.34 0.35
C GLY A 90 -7.02 -1.98 1.58
N ILE A 91 -7.00 -2.80 2.63
CA ILE A 91 -7.67 -2.51 3.91
C ILE A 91 -7.03 -1.29 4.57
N PHE A 92 -5.70 -1.27 4.68
CA PHE A 92 -4.97 -0.13 5.24
C PHE A 92 -5.16 1.13 4.39
N LYS A 93 -5.04 1.02 3.06
CA LYS A 93 -5.22 2.15 2.15
C LYS A 93 -6.61 2.77 2.27
N LYS A 94 -7.67 1.97 2.44
CA LYS A 94 -9.03 2.47 2.70
C LYS A 94 -9.11 3.24 4.02
N LYS A 95 -8.51 2.71 5.10
CA LYS A 95 -8.47 3.38 6.41
C LYS A 95 -7.68 4.70 6.37
N PHE A 96 -6.47 4.70 5.80
CA PHE A 96 -5.65 5.90 5.65
C PHE A 96 -6.34 6.94 4.75
N LYS A 97 -6.97 6.53 3.65
CA LYS A 97 -7.75 7.44 2.79
C LYS A 97 -8.92 8.04 3.55
N LEU A 98 -9.62 7.25 4.38
CA LEU A 98 -10.70 7.77 5.21
C LEU A 98 -10.19 8.78 6.24
N LEU A 99 -9.06 8.50 6.89
CA LEU A 99 -8.44 9.42 7.85
C LEU A 99 -8.00 10.73 7.17
N GLY A 100 -7.33 10.63 6.02
CA GLY A 100 -6.95 11.78 5.21
C GLY A 100 -8.16 12.59 4.73
N ASN A 101 -9.24 11.92 4.33
CA ASN A 101 -10.49 12.59 3.96
C ASN A 101 -11.15 13.29 5.16
N ARG A 102 -11.15 12.68 6.34
CA ARG A 102 -11.63 13.30 7.58
C ARG A 102 -10.84 14.56 7.90
N TRP A 103 -9.53 14.50 7.76
CA TRP A 103 -8.66 15.66 7.98
C TRP A 103 -8.89 16.76 6.93
N LYS A 104 -8.90 16.40 5.65
CA LYS A 104 -9.08 17.33 4.52
C LYS A 104 -10.43 18.06 4.59
N PHE A 105 -11.50 17.35 4.92
CA PHE A 105 -12.85 17.92 4.95
C PHE A 105 -13.33 18.31 6.36
N ARG A 106 -12.44 18.35 7.37
CA ARG A 106 -12.79 18.66 8.78
C ARG A 106 -13.61 19.94 8.98
N LYS A 107 -13.44 20.92 8.09
CA LYS A 107 -14.14 22.22 8.15
C LYS A 107 -15.51 22.19 7.47
N THR A 108 -15.70 21.36 6.44
CA THR A 108 -16.88 21.41 5.56
C THR A 108 -17.83 20.22 5.75
N HIS A 109 -17.30 19.05 6.11
CA HIS A 109 -18.07 17.82 6.19
C HIS A 109 -17.76 17.05 7.47
N VAL A 110 -18.77 16.31 7.95
CA VAL A 110 -18.66 15.36 9.05
C VAL A 110 -18.83 13.95 8.49
N PHE A 111 -17.97 13.04 8.94
CA PHE A 111 -18.06 11.63 8.59
C PHE A 111 -18.73 10.88 9.74
N ARG A 112 -19.87 10.25 9.47
CA ARG A 112 -20.61 9.44 10.45
C ARG A 112 -20.79 8.02 9.94
N THR A 113 -20.71 7.06 10.84
CA THR A 113 -20.91 5.64 10.54
C THR A 113 -22.39 5.30 10.71
N CYS A 114 -22.99 4.65 9.71
CA CYS A 114 -24.36 4.18 9.81
C CYS A 114 -24.47 3.03 10.84
N PRO A 115 -25.46 3.03 11.75
CA PRO A 115 -25.64 1.96 12.74
C PRO A 115 -26.11 0.63 12.13
N GLY A 116 -26.71 0.64 10.93
CA GLY A 116 -27.17 -0.57 10.25
C GLY A 116 -26.05 -1.26 9.45
N CYS A 117 -25.58 -0.61 8.39
CA CYS A 117 -24.62 -1.20 7.44
C CYS A 117 -23.14 -0.89 7.75
N LYS A 118 -22.85 -0.06 8.75
CA LYS A 118 -21.49 0.39 9.11
C LYS A 118 -20.74 1.15 8.00
N CYS A 119 -21.41 1.52 6.91
CA CYS A 119 -20.84 2.40 5.89
C CYS A 119 -20.61 3.80 6.46
N VAL A 120 -19.50 4.43 6.06
CA VAL A 120 -19.15 5.79 6.47
C VAL A 120 -19.74 6.79 5.48
N LEU A 121 -20.68 7.61 5.95
CA LEU A 121 -21.36 8.61 5.17
C LEU A 121 -20.70 9.98 5.36
N ARG A 122 -20.62 10.74 4.27
CA ARG A 122 -20.14 12.12 4.25
C ARG A 122 -21.34 13.05 4.30
N MET A 123 -21.42 13.89 5.33
CA MET A 123 -22.52 14.84 5.54
C MET A 123 -21.97 16.26 5.63
N LYS A 124 -22.77 17.27 5.26
CA LYS A 124 -22.39 18.67 5.45
C LYS A 124 -22.31 18.99 6.95
N LYS A 125 -21.35 19.85 7.32
CA LYS A 125 -21.17 20.28 8.70
C LYS A 125 -22.12 21.46 9.00
N VAL A 126 -23.33 21.15 9.46
CA VAL A 126 -24.32 22.14 9.91
C VAL A 126 -24.63 21.87 11.38
N LYS A 127 -24.58 22.91 12.23
CA LYS A 127 -24.85 22.77 13.66
C LYS A 127 -26.29 22.32 13.91
N GLY A 128 -26.51 21.57 14.99
CA GLY A 128 -27.86 21.11 15.39
C GLY A 128 -28.05 19.59 15.31
N LYS A 129 -29.30 19.16 15.51
CA LYS A 129 -29.75 17.78 15.38
C LYS A 129 -30.26 17.57 13.96
N HIS A 130 -29.74 16.54 13.28
CA HIS A 130 -30.11 16.21 11.91
C HIS A 130 -30.52 14.75 11.84
N MET A 131 -31.58 14.47 11.08
CA MET A 131 -31.99 13.11 10.74
C MET A 131 -31.40 12.76 9.37
N ALA A 132 -30.52 11.76 9.32
CA ALA A 132 -29.97 11.26 8.07
C ALA A 132 -30.58 9.91 7.72
N GLN A 133 -30.83 9.71 6.43
CA GLN A 133 -31.17 8.41 5.86
C GLN A 133 -29.93 7.82 5.18
N CYS A 134 -29.62 6.55 5.43
CA CYS A 134 -28.53 5.89 4.75
C CYS A 134 -28.94 5.51 3.30
N PRO A 135 -28.19 5.92 2.26
CA PRO A 135 -28.48 5.51 0.88
C PRO A 135 -28.22 4.02 0.63
N HIS A 136 -27.45 3.35 1.50
CA HIS A 136 -27.06 1.96 1.31
C HIS A 136 -28.03 0.95 1.96
N CYS A 137 -28.70 1.33 3.05
CA CYS A 137 -29.62 0.45 3.77
C CYS A 137 -30.99 1.07 4.08
N GLY A 138 -31.23 2.32 3.69
CA GLY A 138 -32.50 3.02 3.93
C GLY A 138 -32.78 3.41 5.38
N LYS A 139 -31.99 2.95 6.36
CA LYS A 139 -32.21 3.20 7.79
C LYS A 139 -32.01 4.68 8.13
N LYS A 140 -32.98 5.25 8.86
CA LYS A 140 -32.92 6.60 9.42
C LYS A 140 -32.20 6.59 10.76
N PHE A 141 -31.34 7.57 11.00
CA PHE A 141 -30.69 7.76 12.30
C PHE A 141 -30.45 9.25 12.57
N GLU A 142 -30.47 9.61 13.84
CA GLU A 142 -30.21 10.97 14.29
C GLU A 142 -28.72 11.14 14.61
N PHE A 143 -28.18 12.30 14.28
CA PHE A 143 -26.86 12.70 14.70
C PHE A 143 -26.84 14.18 15.09
N LYS A 144 -26.05 14.51 16.10
CA LYS A 144 -25.82 15.88 16.55
C LYS A 144 -24.45 16.37 16.09
N VAL A 145 -24.42 17.59 15.57
CA VAL A 145 -23.19 18.33 15.28
C VAL A 145 -23.11 19.48 16.28
N LEU A 146 -22.17 19.39 17.22
CA LEU A 146 -21.98 20.38 18.28
C LEU A 146 -21.29 21.65 17.77
N PHE A 147 -20.34 21.50 16.84
CA PHE A 147 -19.46 22.55 16.34
C PHE A 147 -19.32 22.48 14.83
#